data_AF-A0A2T4UW51-F1
#
_entry.id   AF-A0A2T4UW51-F1
#
_cell.length_a   1.000
_cell.length_b   1.000
_cell.length_c   1.000
_cell.angle_alpha   90.00
_cell.angle_beta   90.00
_cell.angle_gamma   90.00
#
_symmetry.space_group_name_H-M   'P 1'
#
loop_
_entity.id
_entity.type
_entity.pdbx_description
1 polymer ?
#
loop_
_entity_poly.entity_id
_entity_poly.type
_entity_poly.pdbx_seq_one_letter_code
_entity_poly.pdbx_strand_id
1 'polypeptide(L)'
;MSLVCRDCNQPSRKICLLNESSGTDRPPIPANIKRAVRKRCGFGCVLCGIPLIEYHHMDPWAEVKVHEEENLTLLCPLHHSEATKGLLTAAKIVRANANPVNMRLGVSAGYSLHYEGESAEVVLSTNNFSAAPRQDIEVIRIFGRPLLSFTFDEGDYFLNVDLMREDGSLAVRIVANELVYATDAWDVTFTGKVLRIRDGHRRVYLDVEFDTPSTVRVKKATFWHDHHYVRVMDDRVQYQSMRIPEGSGSSLMHGSAYGVSVGINIYDERVEVPPPGLVGLRSYPSREGEVFPKSVGASVQPLNTTGPRPVRTVSNAFGDGRWYRYGESAPH
;
A
#
# COMPACT_ATOMS: atom_id res chain seq x y z
N MET A 1 -47.61 12.91 23.23
CA MET A 1 -47.34 13.93 22.20
C MET A 1 -45.83 14.01 22.00
N SER A 2 -45.33 13.41 20.93
CA SER A 2 -43.90 13.41 20.57
C SER A 2 -43.70 14.43 19.45
N LEU A 3 -42.85 15.43 19.67
CA LEU A 3 -42.47 16.42 18.66
C LEU A 3 -41.69 15.72 17.54
N VAL A 4 -42.23 15.74 16.31
CA VAL A 4 -41.59 15.22 15.10
C VAL A 4 -40.94 16.39 14.36
N CYS A 5 -39.67 16.24 13.97
CA CYS A 5 -38.94 17.20 13.13
C CYS A 5 -39.62 17.29 11.75
N ARG A 6 -39.97 18.50 11.29
CA ARG A 6 -40.80 18.73 10.09
C ARG A 6 -40.12 18.40 8.76
N ASP A 7 -38.82 18.12 8.73
CA ASP A 7 -38.08 17.98 7.47
C ASP A 7 -37.78 16.55 7.02
N CYS A 8 -37.91 15.51 7.87
CA CYS A 8 -37.52 14.14 7.45
C CYS A 8 -38.36 12.96 7.97
N ASN A 9 -39.45 13.21 8.72
CA ASN A 9 -40.45 12.22 9.14
C ASN A 9 -39.89 10.81 9.54
N GLN A 10 -38.82 10.76 10.34
CA GLN A 10 -38.26 9.52 10.89
C GLN A 10 -38.16 9.59 12.42
N PRO A 11 -38.51 8.50 13.14
CA PRO A 11 -38.42 8.43 14.59
C PRO A 11 -36.96 8.29 15.07
N SER A 12 -36.68 8.91 16.19
CA SER A 12 -35.36 9.14 16.78
C SER A 12 -34.53 7.87 17.00
N ARG A 13 -33.28 7.95 16.52
CA ARG A 13 -32.00 7.43 17.08
C ARG A 13 -31.09 6.90 15.96
N LYS A 14 -30.49 7.83 15.21
CA LYS A 14 -29.17 7.61 14.61
C LYS A 14 -28.33 8.85 14.84
N ILE A 15 -27.20 8.59 15.50
CA ILE A 15 -26.08 9.50 15.73
C ILE A 15 -25.68 10.06 14.36
N CYS A 16 -26.04 11.32 14.12
CA CYS A 16 -25.37 12.13 13.12
C CYS A 16 -23.98 12.41 13.68
N LEU A 17 -23.00 11.62 13.28
CA LEU A 17 -21.60 11.94 13.52
C LEU A 17 -21.36 13.33 12.93
N LEU A 18 -20.99 14.23 13.82
CA LEU A 18 -20.80 15.64 13.61
C LEU A 18 -19.75 15.84 12.52
N ASN A 19 -20.22 16.20 11.33
CA ASN A 19 -19.43 17.00 10.41
C ASN A 19 -19.47 18.40 11.03
N GLU A 20 -18.47 18.75 11.83
CA GLU A 20 -18.31 20.11 12.34
C GLU A 20 -17.95 21.02 11.17
N SER A 21 -18.98 21.47 10.47
CA SER A 21 -18.92 22.60 9.56
C SER A 21 -18.73 23.87 10.39
N SER A 22 -17.49 24.23 10.69
CA SER A 22 -17.17 25.59 11.07
C SER A 22 -17.31 26.47 9.82
N GLY A 23 -18.38 27.26 9.80
CA GLY A 23 -18.74 28.12 8.68
C GLY A 23 -17.62 29.08 8.28
N THR A 24 -17.16 28.97 7.04
CA THR A 24 -16.64 30.08 6.25
C THR A 24 -17.16 29.90 4.84
N ASP A 25 -17.58 30.99 4.19
CA ASP A 25 -18.09 31.07 2.81
C ASP A 25 -17.00 30.78 1.76
N ARG A 26 -16.02 29.94 2.11
CA ARG A 26 -14.82 29.66 1.34
C ARG A 26 -15.07 28.43 0.47
N PRO A 27 -15.08 28.56 -0.87
CA PRO A 27 -15.25 27.42 -1.74
C PRO A 27 -14.07 26.44 -1.59
N PRO A 28 -14.28 25.14 -1.82
CA PRO A 28 -13.21 24.15 -1.79
C PRO A 28 -12.18 24.45 -2.89
N ILE A 29 -10.88 24.23 -2.60
CA ILE A 29 -9.82 24.34 -3.61
C ILE A 29 -10.06 23.30 -4.71
N PRO A 30 -10.13 23.70 -6.00
CA PRO A 30 -10.29 22.77 -7.12
C PRO A 30 -9.24 21.65 -7.15
N ALA A 31 -9.66 20.45 -7.57
CA ALA A 31 -8.81 19.26 -7.54
C ALA A 31 -7.56 19.36 -8.43
N ASN A 32 -7.67 20.04 -9.57
CA ASN A 32 -6.56 20.32 -10.47
C ASN A 32 -5.51 21.23 -9.81
N ILE A 33 -5.93 22.30 -9.12
CA ILE A 33 -5.05 23.21 -8.38
C ILE A 33 -4.37 22.46 -7.24
N LYS A 34 -5.14 21.69 -6.45
CA LYS A 34 -4.60 20.86 -5.37
C LYS A 34 -3.46 19.95 -5.83
N ARG A 35 -3.63 19.27 -6.96
CA ARG A 35 -2.61 18.39 -7.56
C ARG A 35 -1.39 19.18 -8.03
N ALA A 36 -1.61 20.28 -8.73
CA ALA A 36 -0.52 21.08 -9.27
C ALA A 36 0.38 21.65 -8.16
N VAL A 37 -0.23 22.18 -7.09
CA VAL A 37 0.48 22.61 -5.87
C VAL A 37 1.25 21.45 -5.24
N ARG A 38 0.62 20.26 -5.08
CA ARG A 38 1.31 19.07 -4.54
C ARG A 38 2.54 18.70 -5.35
N LYS A 39 2.40 18.64 -6.67
CA LYS A 39 3.50 18.30 -7.57
C LYS A 39 4.63 19.33 -7.49
N ARG A 40 4.31 20.63 -7.52
CA ARG A 40 5.31 21.70 -7.40
C ARG A 40 6.05 21.66 -6.07
N CYS A 41 5.35 21.36 -4.97
CA CYS A 41 5.94 21.28 -3.64
C CYS A 41 6.69 19.96 -3.36
N GLY A 42 6.74 19.02 -4.30
CA GLY A 42 7.36 17.71 -4.09
C GLY A 42 6.59 16.84 -3.09
N PHE A 43 5.26 16.98 -3.06
CA PHE A 43 4.30 16.20 -2.28
C PHE A 43 4.45 16.25 -0.75
N GLY A 44 5.30 17.14 -0.23
CA GLY A 44 5.50 17.33 1.20
C GLY A 44 5.54 18.79 1.60
N CYS A 45 5.73 19.03 2.90
CA CYS A 45 5.96 20.37 3.43
C CYS A 45 7.16 21.02 2.73
N VAL A 46 7.02 22.25 2.23
CA VAL A 46 8.11 22.92 1.50
C VAL A 46 9.35 23.19 2.37
N LEU A 47 9.20 23.19 3.70
CA LEU A 47 10.27 23.48 4.68
C LEU A 47 11.03 22.26 5.19
N CYS A 48 10.34 21.14 5.43
CA CYS A 48 10.94 19.95 6.03
C CYS A 48 10.66 18.66 5.27
N GLY A 49 9.80 18.68 4.25
CA GLY A 49 9.59 17.56 3.35
C GLY A 49 8.62 16.47 3.82
N ILE A 50 8.12 16.53 5.06
CA ILE A 50 7.23 15.47 5.58
C ILE A 50 5.90 15.42 4.80
N PRO A 51 5.33 14.21 4.63
CA PRO A 51 4.20 13.98 3.72
C PRO A 51 2.82 14.32 4.31
N LEU A 52 2.74 14.64 5.61
CA LEU A 52 1.52 15.15 6.24
C LEU A 52 1.41 16.65 5.99
N ILE A 53 0.46 17.03 5.14
CA ILE A 53 0.39 18.38 4.55
C ILE A 53 -0.99 19.02 4.67
N GLU A 54 -0.97 20.34 4.81
CA GLU A 54 -2.09 21.26 4.78
C GLU A 54 -1.83 22.32 3.69
N TYR A 55 -2.91 22.75 3.02
CA TYR A 55 -2.83 23.81 2.02
C TYR A 55 -2.79 25.17 2.71
N HIS A 56 -1.72 25.92 2.49
CA HIS A 56 -1.52 27.24 3.05
C HIS A 56 -1.57 28.30 1.95
N HIS A 57 -2.26 29.41 2.23
CA HIS A 57 -2.24 30.61 1.40
C HIS A 57 -1.05 31.48 1.78
N MET A 58 -0.19 31.84 0.83
CA MET A 58 0.97 32.71 1.10
C MET A 58 0.54 34.17 1.28
N ASP A 59 -0.36 34.65 0.42
CA ASP A 59 -1.14 35.87 0.58
C ASP A 59 -2.50 35.51 1.19
N PRO A 60 -2.89 36.09 2.34
CA PRO A 60 -4.05 35.63 3.11
C PRO A 60 -5.35 35.58 2.30
N TRP A 61 -6.15 34.53 2.50
CA TRP A 61 -7.50 34.40 1.90
C TRP A 61 -8.39 35.62 2.13
N ALA A 62 -8.26 36.27 3.30
CA ALA A 62 -9.01 37.48 3.65
C ALA A 62 -8.82 38.61 2.64
N GLU A 63 -7.68 38.65 1.96
CA GLU A 63 -7.31 39.66 0.98
C GLU A 63 -7.65 39.21 -0.45
N VAL A 64 -7.23 38.01 -0.84
CA VAL A 64 -7.33 37.57 -2.25
C VAL A 64 -8.67 36.92 -2.61
N LYS A 65 -9.33 36.23 -1.67
CA LYS A 65 -10.60 35.47 -1.86
C LYS A 65 -10.66 34.61 -3.13
N VAL A 66 -9.52 34.18 -3.65
CA VAL A 66 -9.37 33.31 -4.82
C VAL A 66 -8.35 32.22 -4.51
N HIS A 67 -8.55 31.04 -5.10
CA HIS A 67 -7.56 29.96 -5.07
C HIS A 67 -6.76 29.98 -6.36
N GLU A 68 -5.53 30.45 -6.27
CA GLU A 68 -4.56 30.41 -7.36
C GLU A 68 -3.45 29.43 -6.99
N GLU A 69 -2.95 28.70 -7.98
CA GLU A 69 -1.88 27.72 -7.78
C GLU A 69 -0.63 28.39 -7.20
N GLU A 70 -0.32 29.58 -7.70
CA GLU A 70 0.82 30.41 -7.35
C GLU A 70 0.76 30.90 -5.91
N ASN A 71 -0.43 31.12 -5.37
CA ASN A 71 -0.63 31.63 -4.01
C ASN A 71 -0.83 30.51 -2.95
N LEU A 72 -0.90 29.25 -3.38
CA LEU A 72 -1.01 28.12 -2.46
C LEU A 72 0.35 27.47 -2.26
N THR A 73 0.61 26.91 -1.08
CA THR A 73 1.79 26.08 -0.80
C THR A 73 1.42 24.96 0.16
N LEU A 74 2.37 24.05 0.42
CA LEU A 74 2.18 22.94 1.35
C LEU A 74 3.02 23.15 2.62
N LEU A 75 2.35 23.14 3.76
CA LEU A 75 2.99 23.13 5.08
C LEU A 75 2.54 21.89 5.84
N CYS A 76 3.39 21.35 6.71
CA CYS A 76 2.94 20.34 7.66
C CYS A 76 2.20 20.99 8.84
N PRO A 77 1.45 20.22 9.66
CA PRO A 77 0.69 20.79 10.78
C PRO A 77 1.52 21.68 11.72
N LEU A 78 2.78 21.31 11.98
CA LEU A 78 3.70 22.12 12.79
C LEU A 78 3.98 23.48 12.13
N HIS A 79 4.53 23.49 10.92
CA HIS A 79 4.89 24.73 10.22
C HIS A 79 3.65 25.56 9.86
N HIS A 80 2.51 24.93 9.60
CA HIS A 80 1.25 25.63 9.37
C HIS A 80 0.76 26.36 10.63
N SER A 81 0.89 25.73 11.81
CA SER A 81 0.62 26.38 13.09
C SER A 81 1.57 27.55 13.36
N GLU A 82 2.87 27.37 13.11
CA GLU A 82 3.86 28.44 13.25
C GLU A 82 3.58 29.62 12.31
N ALA A 83 3.19 29.36 11.07
CA ALA A 83 2.80 30.39 10.11
C ALA A 83 1.58 31.18 10.60
N THR A 84 0.55 30.47 11.03
CA THR A 84 -0.70 31.06 11.54
C THR A 84 -0.46 31.94 12.78
N LYS A 85 0.48 31.55 13.64
CA LYS A 85 0.86 32.30 14.85
C LYS A 85 1.88 33.41 14.60
N GLY A 86 2.35 33.58 13.36
CA GLY A 86 3.39 34.57 13.02
C GLY A 86 4.80 34.21 13.47
N LEU A 87 5.03 32.98 13.96
CA LEU A 87 6.36 32.46 14.34
C LEU A 87 7.19 32.09 13.11
N LEU A 88 6.51 31.72 12.02
CA LEU A 88 7.12 31.45 10.73
C LEU A 88 6.72 32.55 9.74
N THR A 89 7.68 33.39 9.36
CA THR A 89 7.43 34.55 8.48
C THR A 89 6.99 34.14 7.07
N ALA A 90 6.06 34.89 6.47
CA ALA A 90 5.63 34.71 5.07
C ALA A 90 6.81 34.70 4.09
N ALA A 91 7.80 35.60 4.26
CA ALA A 91 8.99 35.64 3.41
C ALA A 91 9.80 34.32 3.44
N LYS A 92 9.86 33.64 4.59
CA LYS A 92 10.53 32.33 4.70
C LYS A 92 9.72 31.24 3.98
N ILE A 93 8.40 31.29 4.05
CA ILE A 93 7.50 30.36 3.35
C ILE A 93 7.63 30.54 1.83
N VAL A 94 7.59 31.77 1.33
CA VAL A 94 7.76 32.09 -0.10
C VAL A 94 9.11 31.58 -0.62
N ARG A 95 10.20 31.83 0.12
CA ARG A 95 11.53 31.30 -0.24
C ARG A 95 11.57 29.77 -0.27
N ALA A 96 10.92 29.10 0.68
CA ALA A 96 10.85 27.64 0.70
C ALA A 96 9.99 27.08 -0.45
N ASN A 97 8.87 27.74 -0.80
CA ASN A 97 8.02 27.35 -1.92
C ASN A 97 8.75 27.44 -3.27
N ALA A 98 9.64 28.42 -3.44
CA ALA A 98 10.44 28.56 -4.65
C ALA A 98 11.50 27.45 -4.82
N ASN A 99 11.89 26.79 -3.73
CA ASN A 99 12.88 25.70 -3.77
C ASN A 99 12.59 24.63 -2.68
N PRO A 100 11.50 23.85 -2.84
CA PRO A 100 11.02 22.93 -1.81
C PRO A 100 12.04 21.83 -1.48
N VAL A 101 12.11 21.43 -0.20
CA VAL A 101 13.07 20.41 0.26
C VAL A 101 13.02 19.14 -0.59
N ASN A 102 11.82 18.56 -0.77
CA ASN A 102 11.67 17.28 -1.48
C ASN A 102 12.08 17.39 -2.95
N MET A 103 11.81 18.52 -3.61
CA MET A 103 12.21 18.73 -5.01
C MET A 103 13.72 18.75 -5.19
N ARG A 104 14.47 19.26 -4.20
CA ARG A 104 15.94 19.24 -4.22
C ARG A 104 16.52 17.85 -4.00
N LEU A 105 15.86 17.04 -3.17
CA LEU A 105 16.33 15.72 -2.78
C LEU A 105 15.86 14.61 -3.73
N GLY A 106 14.79 14.86 -4.50
CA GLY A 106 14.15 13.86 -5.37
C GLY A 106 13.25 12.87 -4.63
N VAL A 107 13.17 12.97 -3.30
CA VAL A 107 12.40 12.09 -2.41
C VAL A 107 11.76 12.89 -1.27
N SER A 108 10.74 12.33 -0.64
CA SER A 108 10.16 12.87 0.58
C SER A 108 11.13 12.80 1.76
N ALA A 109 10.90 13.64 2.78
CA ALA A 109 11.47 13.34 4.09
C ALA A 109 10.86 12.05 4.65
N GLY A 110 11.63 11.38 5.52
CA GLY A 110 11.19 10.19 6.24
C GLY A 110 9.97 10.47 7.10
N TYR A 111 9.02 9.54 7.09
CA TYR A 111 7.86 9.56 7.97
C TYR A 111 7.77 8.24 8.74
N SER A 112 7.91 8.32 10.06
CA SER A 112 7.82 7.15 10.94
C SER A 112 6.38 6.67 11.04
N LEU A 113 6.14 5.45 10.57
CA LEU A 113 4.91 4.71 10.80
C LEU A 113 4.98 4.08 12.20
N HIS A 114 3.85 4.05 12.90
CA HIS A 114 3.79 3.56 14.28
C HIS A 114 3.28 2.12 14.31
N TYR A 115 4.00 1.22 13.65
CA TYR A 115 3.79 -0.22 13.84
C TYR A 115 4.51 -0.67 15.11
N GLU A 116 3.82 -1.48 15.91
CA GLU A 116 4.28 -1.91 17.24
C GLU A 116 3.58 -3.22 17.66
N GLY A 117 4.13 -3.86 18.69
CA GLY A 117 3.60 -5.07 19.31
C GLY A 117 3.99 -6.37 18.62
N GLU A 118 3.45 -7.48 19.14
CA GLU A 118 3.86 -8.85 18.81
C GLU A 118 3.02 -9.50 17.69
N SER A 119 2.32 -8.72 16.87
CA SER A 119 1.54 -9.24 15.73
C SER A 119 1.79 -8.43 14.46
N ALA A 120 1.82 -9.11 13.31
CA ALA A 120 1.90 -8.50 11.99
C ALA A 120 0.92 -9.17 11.03
N GLU A 121 0.04 -8.36 10.44
CA GLU A 121 -0.94 -8.78 9.43
C GLU A 121 -0.74 -7.98 8.14
N VAL A 122 -0.73 -8.69 7.01
CA VAL A 122 -0.65 -8.10 5.69
C VAL A 122 -1.84 -8.58 4.88
N VAL A 123 -2.65 -7.62 4.44
CA VAL A 123 -3.78 -7.88 3.55
C VAL A 123 -3.41 -7.43 2.14
N LEU A 124 -3.33 -8.39 1.21
CA LEU A 124 -3.12 -8.14 -0.21
C LEU A 124 -4.42 -8.40 -0.97
N SER A 125 -5.18 -7.34 -1.26
CA SER A 125 -6.50 -7.46 -1.88
C SER A 125 -7.42 -8.37 -1.05
N THR A 126 -7.83 -9.51 -1.60
CA THR A 126 -8.66 -10.53 -0.94
C THR A 126 -7.87 -11.57 -0.14
N ASN A 127 -6.53 -11.43 -0.05
CA ASN A 127 -5.65 -12.40 0.60
C ASN A 127 -5.10 -11.87 1.92
N ASN A 128 -4.94 -12.75 2.91
CA ASN A 128 -4.45 -12.42 4.24
C ASN A 128 -3.21 -13.24 4.59
N PHE A 129 -2.19 -12.58 5.14
CA PHE A 129 -0.94 -13.18 5.60
C PHE A 129 -0.63 -12.70 7.02
N SER A 130 -0.29 -13.62 7.93
CA SER A 130 0.17 -13.26 9.26
C SER A 130 1.41 -14.03 9.69
N ALA A 131 2.26 -13.35 10.45
CA ALA A 131 3.42 -13.98 11.10
C ALA A 131 2.98 -14.91 12.24
N ALA A 132 3.84 -15.85 12.61
CA ALA A 132 3.76 -16.46 13.93
C ALA A 132 4.25 -15.46 14.99
N PRO A 133 3.94 -15.65 16.29
CA PRO A 133 4.45 -14.74 17.32
C PRO A 133 5.97 -14.65 17.28
N ARG A 134 6.49 -13.42 17.31
CA ARG A 134 7.93 -13.11 17.36
C ARG A 134 8.75 -13.68 16.20
N GLN A 135 8.17 -13.71 15.00
CA GLN A 135 8.80 -14.27 13.82
C GLN A 135 8.69 -13.30 12.64
N ASP A 136 9.79 -13.12 11.90
CA ASP A 136 9.76 -12.38 10.64
C ASP A 136 8.77 -13.00 9.64
N ILE A 137 8.14 -12.15 8.83
CA ILE A 137 7.33 -12.57 7.70
C ILE A 137 7.71 -11.80 6.45
N GLU A 138 8.06 -12.54 5.39
CA GLU A 138 8.32 -12.01 4.07
C GLU A 138 7.14 -12.32 3.14
N VAL A 139 6.18 -11.41 3.10
CA VAL A 139 4.91 -11.64 2.39
C VAL A 139 5.08 -11.68 0.89
N ILE A 140 5.98 -10.88 0.32
CA ILE A 140 6.34 -10.95 -1.09
C ILE A 140 7.86 -11.08 -1.20
N ARG A 141 8.32 -12.23 -1.67
CA ARG A 141 9.73 -12.51 -1.98
C ARG A 141 9.86 -12.86 -3.46
N ILE A 142 10.81 -12.24 -4.14
CA ILE A 142 11.18 -12.56 -5.53
C ILE A 142 12.68 -12.82 -5.57
N PHE A 143 13.09 -14.03 -5.97
CA PHE A 143 14.49 -14.48 -6.09
C PHE A 143 15.34 -14.15 -4.87
N GLY A 144 14.88 -14.61 -3.70
CA GLY A 144 15.56 -14.35 -2.42
C GLY A 144 15.43 -12.92 -1.88
N ARG A 145 14.85 -11.96 -2.63
CA ARG A 145 14.71 -10.56 -2.20
C ARG A 145 13.32 -10.30 -1.62
N PRO A 146 13.19 -9.96 -0.32
CA PRO A 146 11.92 -9.50 0.25
C PRO A 146 11.58 -8.10 -0.28
N LEU A 147 10.35 -7.94 -0.79
CA LEU A 147 9.81 -6.66 -1.29
C LEU A 147 8.70 -6.10 -0.40
N LEU A 148 8.06 -6.96 0.39
CA LEU A 148 7.10 -6.62 1.43
C LEU A 148 7.28 -7.59 2.59
N SER A 149 7.65 -7.08 3.75
CA SER A 149 7.94 -7.90 4.92
C SER A 149 7.71 -7.14 6.22
N PHE A 150 7.55 -7.88 7.30
CA PHE A 150 7.70 -7.39 8.66
C PHE A 150 8.85 -8.13 9.32
N THR A 151 9.72 -7.39 10.00
CA THR A 151 10.79 -7.93 10.85
C THR A 151 10.44 -7.72 12.31
N PHE A 152 10.60 -8.74 13.15
CA PHE A 152 10.40 -8.65 14.58
C PHE A 152 11.71 -8.32 15.27
N ASP A 153 11.75 -7.22 16.02
CA ASP A 153 12.92 -6.84 16.80
C ASP A 153 12.51 -6.20 18.12
N GLU A 154 13.21 -6.53 19.20
CA GLU A 154 13.02 -5.98 20.56
C GLU A 154 11.57 -5.87 21.09
N GLY A 155 10.63 -6.69 20.61
CA GLY A 155 9.23 -6.68 21.05
C GLY A 155 8.24 -6.05 20.06
N ASP A 156 8.74 -5.44 18.99
CA ASP A 156 7.95 -4.71 18.01
C ASP A 156 8.15 -5.25 16.59
N TYR A 157 7.13 -5.06 15.75
CA TYR A 157 7.21 -5.33 14.33
C TYR A 157 7.53 -4.08 13.51
N PHE A 158 8.46 -4.26 12.58
CA PHE A 158 8.96 -3.23 11.69
C PHE A 158 8.60 -3.55 10.24
N LEU A 159 7.79 -2.71 9.62
CA LEU A 159 7.39 -2.82 8.22
C LEU A 159 8.58 -2.47 7.33
N ASN A 160 8.82 -3.31 6.32
CA ASN A 160 9.78 -3.09 5.26
C ASN A 160 9.12 -3.28 3.89
N VAL A 161 9.25 -2.29 3.02
CA VAL A 161 8.68 -2.29 1.66
C VAL A 161 9.69 -1.72 0.69
N ASP A 162 9.92 -2.40 -0.43
CA ASP A 162 10.67 -1.85 -1.55
C ASP A 162 9.84 -1.95 -2.82
N LEU A 163 9.37 -0.78 -3.27
CA LEU A 163 8.51 -0.66 -4.43
C LEU A 163 9.25 0.14 -5.50
N MET A 164 9.77 -0.59 -6.48
CA MET A 164 10.50 -0.05 -7.63
C MET A 164 9.59 -0.02 -8.86
N ARG A 165 9.80 0.95 -9.75
CA ARG A 165 9.18 0.97 -11.07
C ARG A 165 9.86 -0.06 -11.97
N GLU A 166 9.25 -0.28 -13.14
CA GLU A 166 9.74 -1.24 -14.14
C GLU A 166 11.18 -0.93 -14.61
N ASP A 167 11.55 0.36 -14.68
CA ASP A 167 12.89 0.82 -15.05
C ASP A 167 13.92 0.74 -13.89
N GLY A 168 13.50 0.25 -12.72
CA GLY A 168 14.33 0.18 -11.52
C GLY A 168 14.41 1.49 -10.72
N SER A 169 13.72 2.56 -11.13
CA SER A 169 13.63 3.77 -10.32
C SER A 169 12.78 3.55 -9.06
N LEU A 170 13.12 4.24 -7.97
CA LEU A 170 12.39 4.15 -6.72
C LEU A 170 10.99 4.78 -6.85
N ALA A 171 9.95 4.08 -6.40
CA ALA A 171 8.63 4.69 -6.17
C ALA A 171 8.38 4.91 -4.66
N VAL A 172 8.49 3.84 -3.86
CA VAL A 172 8.31 3.87 -2.39
C VAL A 172 9.31 2.97 -1.72
N ARG A 173 9.84 3.42 -0.60
CA ARG A 173 10.64 2.61 0.31
C ARG A 173 10.16 2.80 1.74
N ILE A 174 9.98 1.71 2.45
CA ILE A 174 9.80 1.69 3.90
C ILE A 174 10.93 0.82 4.45
N VAL A 175 11.75 1.38 5.34
CA VAL A 175 12.78 0.63 6.07
C VAL A 175 12.52 0.83 7.54
N ALA A 176 12.30 -0.26 8.26
CA ALA A 176 11.99 -0.24 9.68
C ALA A 176 10.96 0.85 10.07
N ASN A 177 9.78 0.78 9.45
CA ASN A 177 8.68 1.75 9.61
C ASN A 177 8.94 3.18 9.08
N GLU A 178 10.12 3.50 8.57
CA GLU A 178 10.39 4.82 7.99
C GLU A 178 10.01 4.88 6.50
N LEU A 179 8.93 5.60 6.20
CA LEU A 179 8.40 5.79 4.84
C LEU A 179 9.09 6.93 4.10
N VAL A 180 9.53 6.64 2.88
CA VAL A 180 10.02 7.59 1.88
C VAL A 180 9.42 7.27 0.50
N TYR A 181 9.11 8.28 -0.30
CA TYR A 181 8.67 8.09 -1.69
C TYR A 181 9.32 9.11 -2.64
N ALA A 182 9.37 8.78 -3.93
CA ALA A 182 9.96 9.63 -4.95
C ALA A 182 9.04 10.80 -5.37
N THR A 183 9.63 11.91 -5.80
CA THR A 183 8.90 13.13 -6.20
C THR A 183 8.55 13.22 -7.68
N ASP A 184 8.90 12.21 -8.48
CA ASP A 184 8.70 12.15 -9.92
C ASP A 184 7.32 11.58 -10.32
N ALA A 185 6.52 11.14 -9.35
CA ALA A 185 5.16 10.64 -9.57
C ALA A 185 4.22 11.71 -10.19
N TRP A 186 3.15 11.26 -10.84
CA TRP A 186 2.12 12.17 -11.37
C TRP A 186 1.34 12.86 -10.25
N ASP A 187 1.04 12.11 -9.18
CA ASP A 187 0.39 12.62 -7.96
C ASP A 187 0.66 11.68 -6.78
N VAL A 188 0.89 12.25 -5.60
CA VAL A 188 1.00 11.54 -4.32
C VAL A 188 0.05 12.19 -3.33
N THR A 189 -0.71 11.37 -2.61
CA THR A 189 -1.56 11.81 -1.51
C THR A 189 -1.38 10.89 -0.32
N PHE A 190 -1.12 11.46 0.85
CA PHE A 190 -1.21 10.76 2.13
C PHE A 190 -2.33 11.43 2.93
N THR A 191 -3.48 10.76 3.05
CA THR A 191 -4.68 11.35 3.69
C THR A 191 -5.28 10.35 4.65
N GLY A 192 -5.41 10.75 5.92
CA GLY A 192 -5.72 9.81 7.00
C GLY A 192 -4.65 8.72 7.05
N LYS A 193 -5.08 7.46 6.94
CA LYS A 193 -4.21 6.28 6.94
C LYS A 193 -3.75 5.84 5.54
N VAL A 194 -4.20 6.51 4.47
CA VAL A 194 -4.06 6.01 3.10
C VAL A 194 -2.99 6.78 2.34
N LEU A 195 -1.96 6.07 1.88
CA LEU A 195 -1.00 6.56 0.89
C LEU A 195 -1.40 6.07 -0.50
N ARG A 196 -1.56 7.01 -1.43
CA ARG A 196 -1.86 6.74 -2.83
C ARG A 196 -0.88 7.44 -3.74
N ILE A 197 -0.30 6.67 -4.66
CA ILE A 197 0.62 7.16 -5.69
C ILE A 197 0.05 6.82 -7.06
N ARG A 198 0.12 7.80 -7.96
CA ARG A 198 -0.34 7.68 -9.35
C ARG A 198 0.80 8.04 -10.29
N ASP A 199 0.91 7.27 -11.38
CA ASP A 199 1.87 7.53 -12.47
C ASP A 199 1.22 8.24 -13.66
N GLY A 200 -0.10 8.46 -13.61
CA GLY A 200 -0.82 9.14 -14.67
C GLY A 200 -2.29 9.31 -14.34
N HIS A 201 -3.03 9.94 -15.25
CA HIS A 201 -4.47 10.13 -15.09
C HIS A 201 -5.18 8.77 -15.00
N ARG A 202 -5.87 8.52 -13.88
CA ARG A 202 -6.53 7.25 -13.54
C ARG A 202 -5.60 6.02 -13.42
N ARG A 203 -4.27 6.20 -13.51
CA ARG A 203 -3.28 5.12 -13.34
C ARG A 203 -2.76 5.13 -11.91
N VAL A 204 -3.43 4.40 -11.02
CA VAL A 204 -3.00 4.20 -9.63
C VAL A 204 -1.93 3.14 -9.59
N TYR A 205 -0.72 3.52 -9.15
CA TYR A 205 0.41 2.62 -9.00
C TYR A 205 0.43 1.98 -7.61
N LEU A 206 0.16 2.75 -6.57
CA LEU A 206 0.06 2.31 -5.18
C LEU A 206 -1.21 2.85 -4.52
N ASP A 207 -1.89 1.99 -3.77
CA ASP A 207 -3.01 2.30 -2.88
C ASP A 207 -2.88 1.42 -1.64
N VAL A 208 -2.29 1.98 -0.58
CA VAL A 208 -1.99 1.28 0.67
C VAL A 208 -2.60 2.04 1.85
N GLU A 209 -3.16 1.28 2.78
CA GLU A 209 -3.71 1.77 4.03
C GLU A 209 -2.87 1.21 5.19
N PHE A 210 -2.30 2.11 5.99
CA PHE A 210 -1.50 1.79 7.16
C PHE A 210 -2.42 1.73 8.40
N ASP A 211 -2.87 0.53 8.74
CA ASP A 211 -3.78 0.27 9.85
C ASP A 211 -2.99 -0.17 11.09
N THR A 212 -2.31 0.81 11.69
CA THR A 212 -1.51 0.65 12.90
C THR A 212 -2.39 0.18 14.08
N PRO A 213 -1.84 -0.62 15.01
CA PRO A 213 -0.39 -0.88 15.20
C PRO A 213 0.18 -2.07 14.42
N SER A 214 -0.63 -2.91 13.76
CA SER A 214 -0.13 -4.23 13.30
C SER A 214 -0.52 -4.62 11.88
N THR A 215 -1.37 -3.85 11.19
CA THR A 215 -1.93 -4.25 9.90
C THR A 215 -1.52 -3.31 8.76
N VAL A 216 -1.06 -3.86 7.64
CA VAL A 216 -0.90 -3.10 6.38
C VAL A 216 -1.82 -3.69 5.32
N ARG A 217 -2.62 -2.84 4.68
CA ARG A 217 -3.61 -3.26 3.67
C ARG A 217 -3.23 -2.68 2.32
N VAL A 218 -2.80 -3.53 1.39
CA VAL A 218 -2.43 -3.16 0.03
C VAL A 218 -3.60 -3.48 -0.90
N LYS A 219 -4.25 -2.44 -1.44
CA LYS A 219 -5.35 -2.57 -2.41
C LYS A 219 -4.83 -2.59 -3.84
N LYS A 220 -3.82 -1.77 -4.14
CA LYS A 220 -3.12 -1.73 -5.43
C LYS A 220 -1.64 -1.52 -5.23
N ALA A 221 -0.82 -2.31 -5.90
CA ALA A 221 0.64 -2.15 -5.94
C ALA A 221 1.21 -3.02 -7.07
N THR A 222 2.37 -2.67 -7.61
CA THR A 222 3.15 -3.60 -8.46
C THR A 222 4.58 -3.69 -7.93
N PHE A 223 4.91 -4.85 -7.36
CA PHE A 223 6.23 -5.16 -6.81
C PHE A 223 7.11 -5.74 -7.90
N TRP A 224 8.08 -4.95 -8.38
CA TRP A 224 9.01 -5.34 -9.45
C TRP A 224 10.35 -5.84 -8.91
N HIS A 225 10.89 -6.90 -9.51
CA HIS A 225 12.26 -7.35 -9.34
C HIS A 225 12.73 -8.22 -10.51
N ASP A 226 13.91 -7.95 -11.09
CA ASP A 226 14.52 -8.70 -12.22
C ASP A 226 13.52 -9.11 -13.33
N HIS A 227 12.78 -8.15 -13.90
CA HIS A 227 11.76 -8.37 -14.95
C HIS A 227 10.57 -9.26 -14.55
N HIS A 228 10.42 -9.54 -13.26
CA HIS A 228 9.28 -10.22 -12.67
C HIS A 228 8.50 -9.24 -11.82
N TYR A 229 7.19 -9.47 -11.73
CA TYR A 229 6.38 -8.64 -10.86
C TYR A 229 5.22 -9.39 -10.22
N VAL A 230 4.89 -8.93 -9.01
CA VAL A 230 3.65 -9.26 -8.31
C VAL A 230 2.77 -8.02 -8.30
N ARG A 231 1.63 -8.08 -8.98
CA ARG A 231 0.64 -7.02 -9.07
C ARG A 231 -0.55 -7.32 -8.17
N VAL A 232 -0.82 -6.42 -7.23
CA VAL A 232 -2.01 -6.42 -6.39
C VAL A 232 -3.08 -5.57 -7.07
N MET A 233 -4.26 -6.13 -7.27
CA MET A 233 -5.45 -5.50 -7.87
C MET A 233 -6.62 -5.56 -6.89
N ASP A 234 -7.74 -4.93 -7.23
CA ASP A 234 -8.90 -4.82 -6.33
C ASP A 234 -9.49 -6.17 -5.89
N ASP A 235 -9.33 -7.22 -6.70
CA ASP A 235 -9.94 -8.54 -6.47
C ASP A 235 -8.94 -9.70 -6.37
N ARG A 236 -7.70 -9.51 -6.83
CA ARG A 236 -6.69 -10.57 -6.94
C ARG A 236 -5.26 -10.05 -6.80
N VAL A 237 -4.35 -10.98 -6.54
CA VAL A 237 -2.92 -10.79 -6.69
C VAL A 237 -2.46 -11.62 -7.88
N GLN A 238 -1.69 -11.04 -8.79
CA GLN A 238 -1.19 -11.69 -9.99
C GLN A 238 0.33 -11.64 -10.05
N TYR A 239 0.95 -12.74 -10.43
CA TYR A 239 2.35 -12.81 -10.80
C TYR A 239 2.50 -12.90 -12.32
N GLN A 240 3.50 -12.21 -12.87
CA GLN A 240 3.91 -12.35 -14.27
C GLN A 240 5.44 -12.14 -14.43
N SER A 241 6.01 -12.82 -15.41
CA SER A 241 7.37 -12.58 -15.92
C SER A 241 7.30 -11.86 -17.27
N MET A 242 8.10 -10.83 -17.50
CA MET A 242 8.25 -10.23 -18.83
C MET A 242 9.10 -11.10 -19.78
N ARG A 243 9.79 -12.11 -19.25
CA ARG A 243 10.62 -13.03 -20.05
C ARG A 243 9.83 -14.19 -20.67
N ILE A 244 8.54 -14.33 -20.34
CA ILE A 244 7.67 -15.42 -20.81
C ILE A 244 6.48 -14.80 -21.59
N PRO A 245 6.05 -15.39 -22.74
CA PRO A 245 4.95 -14.87 -23.55
C PRO A 245 3.63 -14.68 -22.81
N GLU A 246 2.77 -13.80 -23.34
CA GLU A 246 1.44 -13.51 -22.80
C GLU A 246 0.63 -14.79 -22.53
N GLY A 247 0.14 -14.95 -21.29
CA GLY A 247 -0.71 -16.08 -20.87
C GLY A 247 -0.13 -16.95 -19.75
N SER A 248 1.15 -16.82 -19.41
CA SER A 248 1.80 -17.53 -18.29
C SER A 248 1.87 -16.65 -17.04
N GLY A 249 0.72 -16.44 -16.40
CA GLY A 249 0.66 -15.76 -15.10
C GLY A 249 -0.08 -16.64 -14.10
N SER A 250 0.22 -16.45 -12.82
CA SER A 250 -0.55 -17.09 -11.75
C SER A 250 -1.32 -16.03 -10.98
N SER A 251 -2.50 -16.37 -10.50
CA SER A 251 -3.34 -15.48 -9.70
C SER A 251 -3.72 -16.13 -8.38
N LEU A 252 -3.80 -15.31 -7.33
CA LEU A 252 -4.24 -15.68 -5.99
C LEU A 252 -5.44 -14.81 -5.61
N MET A 253 -6.51 -15.45 -5.14
CA MET A 253 -7.75 -14.80 -4.69
C MET A 253 -8.25 -15.54 -3.46
N HIS A 254 -8.78 -14.79 -2.47
CA HIS A 254 -9.43 -15.34 -1.28
C HIS A 254 -8.56 -16.33 -0.46
N GLY A 255 -7.23 -16.18 -0.46
CA GLY A 255 -6.31 -17.03 0.29
C GLY A 255 -5.99 -16.48 1.68
N SER A 256 -5.79 -17.36 2.66
CA SER A 256 -5.27 -17.01 3.97
C SER A 256 -4.09 -17.89 4.36
N ALA A 257 -3.00 -17.28 4.85
CA ALA A 257 -1.82 -17.97 5.37
C ALA A 257 -1.46 -17.40 6.74
N TYR A 258 -1.50 -18.25 7.76
CA TYR A 258 -1.25 -17.87 9.15
C TYR A 258 -0.01 -18.57 9.68
N GLY A 259 0.85 -17.85 10.40
CA GLY A 259 2.04 -18.43 11.02
C GLY A 259 3.14 -18.78 10.01
N VAL A 260 3.21 -18.08 8.89
CA VAL A 260 4.18 -18.35 7.81
C VAL A 260 5.35 -17.38 7.88
N SER A 261 6.56 -17.87 7.58
CA SER A 261 7.75 -17.02 7.41
C SER A 261 7.80 -16.34 6.04
N VAL A 262 7.19 -16.95 5.02
CA VAL A 262 7.14 -16.41 3.66
C VAL A 262 5.74 -16.61 3.11
N GLY A 263 5.16 -15.57 2.51
CA GLY A 263 3.82 -15.60 1.92
C GLY A 263 3.82 -16.06 0.47
N ILE A 264 4.08 -15.12 -0.44
CA ILE A 264 4.23 -15.33 -1.88
C ILE A 264 5.73 -15.42 -2.17
N ASN A 265 6.19 -16.61 -2.57
CA ASN A 265 7.57 -16.84 -2.96
C ASN A 265 7.68 -17.11 -4.47
N ILE A 266 8.40 -16.23 -5.18
CA ILE A 266 8.83 -16.45 -6.56
C ILE A 266 10.32 -16.82 -6.51
N TYR A 267 10.66 -18.01 -6.99
CA TYR A 267 12.01 -18.56 -6.92
C TYR A 267 12.38 -19.30 -8.21
N ASP A 268 13.68 -19.56 -8.39
CA ASP A 268 14.21 -20.44 -9.44
C ASP A 268 14.58 -21.78 -8.81
N GLU A 269 13.82 -22.84 -9.14
CA GLU A 269 14.04 -24.21 -8.64
C GLU A 269 15.43 -24.77 -8.98
N ARG A 270 16.13 -24.21 -9.96
CA ARG A 270 17.49 -24.65 -10.33
C ARG A 270 18.56 -24.08 -9.39
N VAL A 271 18.21 -23.04 -8.63
CA VAL A 271 19.12 -22.26 -7.78
C VAL A 271 18.69 -22.33 -6.31
N GLU A 272 17.39 -22.44 -6.04
CA GLU A 272 16.79 -22.36 -4.72
C GLU A 272 15.86 -23.54 -4.41
N VAL A 273 16.01 -24.13 -3.22
CA VAL A 273 15.03 -25.08 -2.67
C VAL A 273 14.02 -24.29 -1.82
N PRO A 274 12.71 -24.33 -2.14
CA PRO A 274 11.73 -23.57 -1.38
C PRO A 274 11.60 -24.13 0.05
N PRO A 275 11.41 -23.26 1.07
CA PRO A 275 11.04 -23.69 2.40
C PRO A 275 9.78 -24.59 2.41
N PRO A 276 9.70 -25.61 3.29
CA PRO A 276 8.49 -26.45 3.41
C PRO A 276 7.26 -25.62 3.81
N GLY A 277 6.09 -25.94 3.25
CA GLY A 277 4.80 -25.34 3.66
C GLY A 277 4.38 -24.04 2.95
N LEU A 278 5.02 -23.69 1.84
CA LEU A 278 4.75 -22.44 1.12
C LEU A 278 3.59 -22.48 0.13
N VAL A 279 3.01 -21.30 -0.13
CA VAL A 279 2.28 -20.98 -1.37
C VAL A 279 3.32 -20.49 -2.39
N GLY A 280 3.88 -21.41 -3.17
CA GLY A 280 4.88 -21.10 -4.20
C GLY A 280 4.23 -20.89 -5.57
N LEU A 281 4.61 -19.83 -6.27
CA LEU A 281 4.30 -19.63 -7.70
C LEU A 281 5.59 -19.85 -8.50
N ARG A 282 5.56 -20.81 -9.44
CA ARG A 282 6.76 -21.25 -10.17
C ARG A 282 7.17 -20.26 -11.26
N SER A 283 8.46 -20.14 -11.51
CA SER A 283 8.98 -19.43 -12.67
C SER A 283 10.04 -20.29 -13.36
N TYR A 284 10.00 -20.37 -14.69
CA TYR A 284 11.03 -21.04 -15.48
C TYR A 284 11.77 -19.96 -16.31
N PRO A 285 13.10 -19.79 -16.15
CA PRO A 285 13.84 -18.86 -17.00
C PRO A 285 14.01 -19.40 -18.41
N SER A 286 13.91 -18.51 -19.40
CA SER A 286 14.23 -18.78 -20.80
C SER A 286 15.75 -18.73 -21.03
N ARG A 287 16.30 -19.75 -21.70
CA ARG A 287 17.46 -19.58 -22.59
C ARG A 287 16.94 -19.51 -24.03
N GLU A 288 17.67 -18.83 -24.91
CA GLU A 288 17.41 -18.89 -26.35
C GLU A 288 17.34 -20.35 -26.82
N GLY A 289 16.18 -20.76 -27.34
CA GLY A 289 16.03 -22.03 -28.05
C GLY A 289 15.30 -23.19 -27.34
N GLU A 290 14.81 -23.05 -26.09
CA GLU A 290 14.06 -24.14 -25.42
C GLU A 290 12.53 -23.98 -25.50
N VAL A 291 11.84 -25.08 -25.82
CA VAL A 291 10.37 -25.17 -25.93
C VAL A 291 9.75 -25.38 -24.54
N PHE A 292 8.83 -24.48 -24.16
CA PHE A 292 8.17 -24.44 -22.86
C PHE A 292 7.27 -25.66 -22.55
N PRO A 293 7.22 -26.16 -21.30
CA PRO A 293 6.03 -26.79 -20.77
C PRO A 293 4.96 -25.72 -20.43
N LYS A 294 3.71 -25.98 -20.82
CA LYS A 294 2.57 -25.04 -20.82
C LYS A 294 2.01 -24.63 -19.44
N SER A 295 2.71 -24.84 -18.33
CA SER A 295 2.14 -24.56 -17.01
C SER A 295 3.15 -24.09 -15.97
N VAL A 296 2.88 -22.90 -15.42
CA VAL A 296 3.34 -22.48 -14.10
C VAL A 296 2.38 -23.11 -13.09
N GLY A 297 2.86 -24.05 -12.29
CA GLY A 297 2.08 -24.66 -11.20
C GLY A 297 2.18 -23.84 -9.93
N ALA A 298 1.04 -23.48 -9.32
CA ALA A 298 1.01 -23.06 -7.92
C ALA A 298 1.07 -24.32 -7.05
N SER A 299 1.98 -24.39 -6.07
CA SER A 299 1.94 -25.45 -5.06
C SER A 299 1.66 -24.84 -3.70
N VAL A 300 0.58 -25.30 -3.06
CA VAL A 300 0.34 -25.14 -1.62
C VAL A 300 0.75 -26.47 -0.99
N GLN A 301 1.83 -26.50 -0.21
CA GLN A 301 2.12 -27.69 0.59
C GLN A 301 1.46 -27.56 1.96
N PRO A 302 0.60 -28.50 2.38
CA PRO A 302 0.06 -28.49 3.73
C PRO A 302 1.18 -28.70 4.75
N LEU A 303 1.10 -27.98 5.87
CA LEU A 303 1.89 -28.22 7.07
C LEU A 303 1.75 -29.71 7.44
N ASN A 304 2.89 -30.39 7.59
CA ASN A 304 2.97 -31.75 8.11
C ASN A 304 2.28 -31.81 9.48
N THR A 305 1.03 -32.27 9.53
CA THR A 305 0.48 -32.88 10.74
C THR A 305 0.95 -34.32 10.75
N THR A 306 1.67 -34.69 11.80
CA THR A 306 2.14 -36.05 12.05
C THR A 306 0.97 -37.02 12.05
N GLY A 307 0.82 -37.81 10.98
CA GLY A 307 -0.23 -38.84 10.81
C GLY A 307 -0.03 -39.63 9.51
N PRO A 308 -0.47 -40.91 9.42
CA PRO A 308 0.06 -41.83 8.43
C PRO A 308 -0.50 -41.59 7.01
N ARG A 309 0.44 -41.32 6.09
CA ARG A 309 0.38 -41.37 4.60
C ARG A 309 -0.65 -40.45 3.90
N PRO A 310 -0.21 -39.48 3.07
CA PRO A 310 -1.13 -38.65 2.31
C PRO A 310 -1.64 -39.38 1.06
N VAL A 311 -2.96 -39.32 0.87
CA VAL A 311 -3.60 -39.43 -0.45
C VAL A 311 -3.12 -38.23 -1.27
N ARG A 312 -2.64 -38.50 -2.49
CA ARG A 312 -2.26 -37.45 -3.45
C ARG A 312 -3.50 -36.62 -3.81
N THR A 313 -3.53 -35.35 -3.41
CA THR A 313 -4.49 -34.38 -3.93
C THR A 313 -3.73 -33.31 -4.71
N VAL A 314 -3.74 -33.44 -6.03
CA VAL A 314 -3.31 -32.40 -6.97
C VAL A 314 -4.56 -31.55 -7.24
N SER A 315 -4.66 -30.37 -6.64
CA SER A 315 -5.74 -29.44 -6.98
C SER A 315 -5.31 -28.58 -8.17
N ASN A 316 -5.66 -29.02 -9.38
CA ASN A 316 -5.98 -28.10 -10.45
C ASN A 316 -7.41 -27.61 -10.19
N ALA A 317 -7.59 -26.40 -9.69
CA ALA A 317 -8.93 -25.82 -9.55
C ALA A 317 -9.17 -24.82 -10.68
N PHE A 318 -9.69 -25.34 -11.79
CA PHE A 318 -10.64 -24.62 -12.63
C PHE A 318 -12.03 -24.79 -11.99
N GLY A 319 -12.78 -23.70 -11.86
CA GLY A 319 -14.23 -23.75 -11.61
C GLY A 319 -14.66 -23.63 -10.14
N ASP A 320 -15.64 -22.75 -9.95
CA ASP A 320 -16.45 -22.43 -8.78
C ASP A 320 -16.46 -23.44 -7.62
N GLY A 321 -16.14 -23.00 -6.40
CA GLY A 321 -16.19 -23.85 -5.21
C GLY A 321 -16.59 -23.09 -3.94
N ARG A 322 -17.81 -23.33 -3.46
CA ARG A 322 -18.18 -23.16 -2.04
C ARG A 322 -17.46 -24.23 -1.20
N TRP A 323 -17.10 -23.89 0.03
CA TRP A 323 -16.52 -24.82 0.99
C TRP A 323 -17.62 -25.48 1.84
N TYR A 324 -17.63 -26.81 1.92
CA TYR A 324 -18.35 -27.55 2.97
C TYR A 324 -17.36 -28.02 4.05
N ARG A 325 -17.78 -27.96 5.32
CA ARG A 325 -17.10 -28.65 6.43
C ARG A 325 -17.51 -30.13 6.42
N TYR A 326 -16.54 -31.04 6.46
CA TYR A 326 -16.82 -32.47 6.63
C TYR A 326 -16.98 -32.81 8.10
N GLY A 327 -18.17 -33.27 8.49
CA GLY A 327 -18.51 -33.65 9.85
C GLY A 327 -19.98 -34.01 10.10
N GLU A 328 -20.78 -34.34 9.08
CA GLU A 328 -22.10 -34.98 9.26
C GLU A 328 -22.35 -35.95 8.10
N SER A 329 -22.68 -37.19 8.43
CA SER A 329 -23.13 -38.24 7.52
C SER A 329 -24.54 -37.92 7.01
N ALA A 330 -24.75 -37.92 5.69
CA ALA A 330 -26.09 -37.86 5.11
C ALA A 330 -26.77 -39.25 5.18
N PRO A 331 -28.05 -39.36 5.58
CA PRO A 331 -28.83 -40.58 5.41
C PRO A 331 -29.27 -40.75 3.95
N HIS A 332 -29.58 -42.01 3.61
CA HIS A 332 -29.89 -42.61 2.31
C HIS A 332 -30.67 -41.79 1.28
#